data_AF-A0AAU8A0M2-F1
#
_entry.id   AF-A0AAU8A0M2-F1
#
_cell.length_a   1.000
_cell.length_b   1.000
_cell.length_c   1.000
_cell.angle_alpha   90.00
_cell.angle_beta   90.00
_cell.angle_gamma   90.00
#
_symmetry.space_group_name_H-M   'P 1'
#
loop_
_entity.id
_entity.type
_entity.pdbx_description
1 polymer ?
#
loop_
_entity_poly.entity_id
_entity_poly.type
_entity_poly.pdbx_seq_one_letter_code
_entity_poly.pdbx_strand_id
1 'polypeptide(L)'
;MRHYLPSAPPQSSEWQCAWEELRPDLNQIWRGFTDHQRRILMKRFGWLWNLYRFRAGPQTIVAFEAFKATGQIQFVLGRAKRVIAMSSKVKVVLNTGLEILGDRVINCTGVGSDRLLNRLIADHCAIPDALAKAIAVDTQFRVLKSDQQPWNDVWMIGPATMGSLGDVVAASAIAKQAEQLAGQIKVKLSS
;
A
#
# COMPACT_ATOMS: atom_id res chain seq x y z
N MET A 1 -7.60 -17.47 13.82
CA MET A 1 -7.70 -16.00 13.79
C MET A 1 -8.78 -15.42 14.69
N ARG A 2 -10.04 -15.93 14.72
CA ARG A 2 -11.10 -15.37 15.61
C ARG A 2 -10.80 -15.40 17.12
N HIS A 3 -9.93 -16.30 17.57
CA HIS A 3 -9.58 -16.44 19.00
C HIS A 3 -8.47 -15.50 19.49
N TYR A 4 -7.83 -14.71 18.62
CA TYR A 4 -6.72 -13.81 18.98
C TYR A 4 -7.13 -12.34 19.10
N LEU A 5 -8.34 -11.99 18.69
CA LEU A 5 -8.85 -10.64 18.83
C LEU A 5 -9.75 -10.56 20.07
N PRO A 6 -9.63 -9.51 20.89
CA PRO A 6 -10.49 -9.33 22.04
C PRO A 6 -11.95 -9.19 21.60
N SER A 7 -12.88 -9.50 22.50
CA SER A 7 -14.31 -9.24 22.33
C SER A 7 -14.66 -7.74 22.45
N ALA A 8 -13.79 -6.88 21.92
CA ALA A 8 -13.97 -5.44 21.88
C ALA A 8 -14.39 -4.99 20.47
N PRO A 9 -15.15 -3.89 20.33
CA PRO A 9 -15.51 -3.36 19.02
C PRO A 9 -14.25 -2.99 18.22
N PRO A 10 -14.24 -3.14 16.89
CA PRO A 10 -13.08 -2.80 16.07
C PRO A 10 -12.58 -1.40 16.36
N GLN A 11 -13.45 -0.42 16.63
CA GLN A 11 -13.11 0.98 16.87
C GLN A 11 -12.31 1.23 18.16
N SER A 12 -12.23 0.26 19.08
CA SER A 12 -11.51 0.43 20.34
C SER A 12 -9.99 0.38 20.15
N SER A 13 -9.25 1.05 21.04
CA SER A 13 -7.79 0.97 21.06
C SER A 13 -7.30 -0.43 21.42
N GLU A 14 -8.01 -1.13 22.32
CA GLU A 14 -7.69 -2.51 22.72
C GLU A 14 -7.71 -3.46 21.51
N TRP A 15 -8.77 -3.39 20.70
CA TRP A 15 -8.89 -4.20 19.50
C TRP A 15 -7.79 -3.84 18.49
N GLN A 16 -7.51 -2.55 18.31
CA GLN A 16 -6.48 -2.10 17.38
C GLN A 16 -5.10 -2.60 17.80
N CYS A 17 -4.74 -2.51 19.08
CA CYS A 17 -3.46 -3.00 19.57
C CYS A 17 -3.30 -4.50 19.29
N ALA A 18 -4.31 -5.31 19.63
CA ALA A 18 -4.29 -6.75 19.35
C ALA A 18 -4.19 -7.06 17.85
N TRP A 19 -4.88 -6.29 16.99
CA TRP A 19 -4.75 -6.42 15.53
C TRP A 19 -3.34 -6.08 15.03
N GLU A 20 -2.75 -4.99 15.54
CA GLU A 20 -1.41 -4.55 15.16
C GLU A 20 -0.33 -5.57 15.57
N GLU A 21 -0.50 -6.25 16.70
CA GLU A 21 0.39 -7.31 17.18
C GLU A 21 0.42 -8.54 16.26
N LEU A 22 -0.66 -8.83 15.54
CA LEU A 22 -0.72 -9.97 14.60
C LEU A 22 0.08 -9.70 13.31
N ARG A 23 0.34 -8.43 12.96
CA ARG A 23 0.90 -8.04 11.66
C ARG A 23 2.26 -8.67 11.32
N PRO A 24 3.23 -8.79 12.25
CA PRO A 24 4.53 -9.40 11.93
C PRO A 24 4.38 -10.84 11.41
N ASP A 25 3.52 -11.64 12.04
CA ASP A 25 3.29 -13.04 11.67
C ASP A 25 2.54 -13.17 10.34
N LEU A 26 1.67 -12.20 10.02
CA LEU A 26 0.96 -12.16 8.74
C LEU A 26 1.91 -12.00 7.55
N ASN A 27 3.04 -11.31 7.71
CA ASN A 27 4.05 -11.21 6.64
C ASN A 27 4.74 -12.56 6.38
N GLN A 28 4.92 -13.40 7.41
CA GLN A 28 5.42 -14.76 7.22
C GLN A 28 4.42 -15.62 6.44
N ILE A 29 3.14 -15.56 6.82
CA ILE A 29 2.07 -16.28 6.10
C ILE A 29 1.95 -15.78 4.65
N TRP A 30 2.01 -14.47 4.43
CA TRP A 30 1.99 -13.85 3.10
C TRP A 30 3.07 -14.40 2.18
N ARG A 31 4.29 -14.57 2.69
CA ARG A 31 5.42 -15.13 1.94
C ARG A 31 5.19 -16.58 1.53
N GLY A 32 4.43 -17.35 2.31
CA GLY A 32 4.03 -18.72 1.97
C GLY A 32 2.97 -18.84 0.87
N PHE A 33 2.29 -17.75 0.50
CA PHE A 33 1.32 -17.76 -0.59
C PHE A 33 1.98 -17.66 -1.97
N THR A 34 1.36 -18.33 -2.94
CA THR A 34 1.61 -18.10 -4.37
C THR A 34 1.13 -16.71 -4.79
N ASP A 35 1.67 -16.17 -5.89
CA ASP A 35 1.25 -14.87 -6.41
C ASP A 35 -0.23 -14.83 -6.80
N HIS A 36 -0.79 -15.96 -7.22
CA HIS A 36 -2.23 -16.07 -7.46
C HIS A 36 -3.06 -15.90 -6.17
N GLN A 37 -2.65 -16.57 -5.08
CA GLN A 37 -3.31 -16.45 -3.78
C GLN A 37 -3.19 -15.03 -3.21
N ARG A 38 -2.01 -14.40 -3.30
CA ARG A 38 -1.79 -13.01 -2.88
C ARG A 38 -2.73 -12.03 -3.60
N ARG A 39 -2.89 -12.18 -4.92
CA ARG A 39 -3.83 -11.38 -5.73
C ARG A 39 -5.27 -11.57 -5.30
N ILE A 40 -5.70 -12.81 -5.10
CA ILE A 40 -7.08 -13.11 -4.65
C ILE A 40 -7.32 -12.49 -3.26
N LEU A 41 -6.38 -12.67 -2.33
CA LEU A 41 -6.49 -12.13 -0.98
C LEU A 41 -6.66 -10.62 -1.00
N MET A 42 -5.79 -9.89 -1.71
CA MET A 42 -5.89 -8.43 -1.79
C MET A 42 -7.11 -7.95 -2.56
N LYS A 43 -7.52 -8.66 -3.60
CA LYS A 43 -8.75 -8.32 -4.34
C LYS A 43 -10.00 -8.44 -3.47
N ARG A 44 -10.07 -9.46 -2.60
CA ARG A 44 -11.27 -9.71 -1.77
C ARG A 44 -11.25 -8.99 -0.43
N PHE A 45 -10.09 -8.90 0.21
CA PHE A 45 -9.93 -8.44 1.60
C PHE A 45 -8.99 -7.24 1.73
N GLY A 46 -8.35 -6.76 0.66
CA GLY A 46 -7.44 -5.62 0.73
C GLY A 46 -8.11 -4.32 1.19
N TRP A 47 -9.40 -4.13 0.89
CA TRP A 47 -10.16 -2.99 1.41
C TRP A 47 -10.36 -3.08 2.93
N LEU A 48 -10.62 -4.27 3.45
CA LEU A 48 -10.81 -4.53 4.88
C LEU A 48 -9.49 -4.37 5.63
N TRP A 49 -8.40 -4.88 5.04
CA TRP A 49 -7.05 -4.65 5.51
C TRP A 49 -6.75 -3.16 5.66
N ASN A 50 -6.97 -2.37 4.61
CA ASN A 50 -6.73 -0.93 4.64
C ASN A 50 -7.61 -0.22 5.66
N LEU A 51 -8.87 -0.61 5.80
CA LEU A 51 -9.81 -0.04 6.77
C LEU A 51 -9.33 -0.22 8.21
N TYR A 52 -8.85 -1.41 8.58
CA TYR A 52 -8.38 -1.67 9.93
C TYR A 52 -6.97 -1.12 10.17
N ARG A 53 -6.14 -1.07 9.13
CA ARG A 53 -4.75 -0.62 9.21
C ARG A 53 -4.62 0.91 9.30
N PHE A 54 -5.47 1.65 8.59
CA PHE A 54 -5.39 3.09 8.47
C PHE A 54 -6.60 3.76 9.10
N ARG A 55 -6.42 4.27 10.32
CA ARG A 55 -7.45 5.00 11.05
C ARG A 55 -7.09 6.47 11.17
N ALA A 56 -8.11 7.31 11.08
CA ALA A 56 -7.98 8.72 11.38
C ALA A 56 -7.76 8.90 12.89
N GLY A 57 -6.87 9.84 13.26
CA GLY A 57 -6.69 10.22 14.66
C GLY A 57 -7.92 10.94 15.22
N PRO A 58 -8.06 11.03 16.56
CA PRO A 58 -9.23 11.66 17.19
C PRO A 58 -9.49 13.09 16.71
N GLN A 59 -8.43 13.89 16.53
CA GLN A 59 -8.53 15.27 16.06
C GLN A 59 -9.10 15.35 14.64
N THR A 60 -8.69 14.45 13.74
CA THR A 60 -9.21 14.38 12.37
C THR A 60 -10.68 13.98 12.36
N ILE A 61 -11.09 13.05 13.22
CA ILE A 61 -12.49 12.63 13.36
C ILE A 61 -13.36 13.79 13.86
N VAL A 62 -12.89 14.53 14.88
CA VAL A 62 -13.61 15.70 15.42
C VAL A 62 -13.79 16.78 14.35
N ALA A 63 -12.72 17.11 13.61
CA ALA A 63 -12.79 18.09 12.52
C ALA A 63 -13.75 17.63 11.40
N PHE A 64 -13.70 16.35 11.06
CA PHE A 64 -14.60 15.75 10.07
C PHE A 64 -16.08 15.89 10.47
N GLU A 65 -16.44 15.52 11.70
CA GLU A 65 -17.83 15.62 12.17
C GLU A 65 -18.31 17.08 12.22
N ALA A 66 -17.44 18.04 12.59
CA ALA A 66 -17.78 19.47 12.57
C ALA A 66 -18.07 19.98 11.14
N PHE A 67 -17.23 19.61 10.16
CA PHE A 67 -17.45 20.00 8.77
C PHE A 67 -18.67 19.31 8.15
N LYS A 68 -18.96 18.07 8.55
CA LYS A 68 -20.18 17.37 8.16
C LYS A 68 -21.42 18.05 8.75
N ALA A 69 -21.41 18.40 10.03
CA ALA A 69 -22.53 19.07 10.71
C ALA A 69 -22.85 20.46 10.12
N THR A 70 -21.81 21.17 9.63
CA THR A 70 -21.95 22.48 8.98
C THR A 70 -22.20 22.41 7.47
N GLY A 71 -22.33 21.20 6.89
CA GLY A 71 -22.59 21.02 5.46
C GLY A 71 -21.41 21.35 4.54
N GLN A 72 -20.20 21.53 5.09
CA GLN A 72 -18.99 21.83 4.32
C GLN A 72 -18.44 20.60 3.58
N ILE A 73 -18.83 19.39 3.96
CA ILE A 73 -18.45 18.14 3.29
C ILE A 73 -19.66 17.48 2.67
N GLN A 74 -19.53 17.15 1.38
CA GLN A 74 -20.48 16.31 0.65
C GLN A 74 -19.79 15.03 0.20
N PHE A 75 -20.44 13.90 0.42
CA PHE A 75 -19.93 12.61 0.01
C PHE A 75 -20.53 12.20 -1.32
N VAL A 76 -19.67 11.78 -2.25
CA VAL A 76 -20.08 11.15 -3.50
C VAL A 76 -19.36 9.81 -3.62
N LEU A 77 -20.13 8.74 -3.73
CA LEU A 77 -19.60 7.40 -3.96
C LEU A 77 -19.48 7.14 -5.45
N GLY A 78 -18.27 6.81 -5.91
CA GLY A 78 -18.03 6.44 -7.30
C GLY A 78 -16.54 6.35 -7.63
N ARG A 79 -16.24 5.92 -8.87
CA ARG A 79 -14.88 5.92 -9.41
C ARG A 79 -14.72 7.10 -10.36
N ALA A 80 -13.72 7.94 -10.13
CA ALA A 80 -13.36 9.00 -11.07
C ALA A 80 -12.87 8.37 -12.39
N LYS A 81 -13.54 8.69 -13.49
CA LYS A 81 -13.21 8.22 -14.84
C LYS A 81 -12.30 9.19 -15.57
N ARG A 82 -12.58 10.48 -15.43
CA ARG A 82 -11.85 11.57 -16.10
C ARG A 82 -11.74 12.77 -15.19
N VAL A 83 -10.61 13.47 -15.28
CA VAL A 83 -10.39 14.78 -14.69
C VAL A 83 -10.07 15.73 -15.83
N ILE A 84 -10.85 16.79 -15.97
CA ILE A 84 -10.77 17.74 -17.07
C ILE A 84 -10.46 19.12 -16.48
N ALA A 85 -9.30 19.67 -16.83
CA ALA A 85 -8.98 21.06 -16.51
C ALA A 85 -9.79 22.00 -17.42
N MET A 86 -10.45 22.97 -16.81
CA MET A 86 -11.14 24.07 -17.49
C MET A 86 -10.41 25.38 -17.18
N SER A 87 -10.87 26.50 -17.73
CA SER A 87 -10.21 27.80 -17.58
C SER A 87 -10.02 28.24 -16.11
N SER A 88 -11.02 28.02 -15.26
CA SER A 88 -10.98 28.41 -13.82
C SER A 88 -11.39 27.30 -12.86
N LYS A 89 -11.81 26.14 -13.39
CA LYS A 89 -12.35 25.02 -12.62
C LYS A 89 -11.76 23.70 -13.08
N VAL A 90 -11.98 22.67 -12.29
CA VAL A 90 -11.70 21.29 -12.63
C VAL A 90 -13.00 20.50 -12.59
N LYS A 91 -13.23 19.70 -13.64
CA LYS A 91 -14.37 18.81 -13.74
C LYS A 91 -13.93 17.37 -13.54
N VAL A 92 -14.54 16.68 -12.58
CA VAL A 92 -14.36 15.24 -12.36
C VAL A 92 -15.61 14.52 -12.87
N VAL A 93 -15.43 13.62 -13.83
CA VAL A 93 -16.51 12.78 -14.36
C VAL A 93 -16.39 11.40 -13.75
N LEU A 94 -17.42 10.94 -13.05
CA LEU A 94 -17.47 9.61 -12.46
C LEU A 94 -17.90 8.54 -13.48
N ASN A 95 -17.64 7.27 -13.17
CA ASN A 95 -18.08 6.14 -14.01
C ASN A 95 -19.61 6.07 -14.18
N THR A 96 -20.37 6.65 -13.25
CA THR A 96 -21.83 6.76 -13.34
C THR A 96 -22.30 7.83 -14.34
N GLY A 97 -21.38 8.64 -14.87
CA GLY A 97 -21.69 9.82 -15.69
C GLY A 97 -21.91 11.10 -14.87
N LEU A 98 -21.98 11.00 -13.53
CA LEU A 98 -22.08 12.18 -12.66
C LEU A 98 -20.86 13.08 -12.83
N GLU A 99 -21.12 14.38 -13.03
CA GLU A 99 -20.10 15.40 -13.15
C GLU A 99 -20.02 16.24 -11.87
N ILE A 100 -18.80 16.40 -11.35
CA ILE A 100 -18.52 17.21 -10.17
C ILE A 100 -17.60 18.35 -10.60
N LEU A 101 -17.99 19.59 -10.31
CA LEU A 101 -17.19 20.78 -10.56
C LEU A 101 -16.60 21.30 -9.26
N GLY A 102 -15.32 21.68 -9.28
CA GLY A 102 -14.67 22.33 -8.16
C GLY A 102 -13.51 23.21 -8.63
N ASP A 103 -13.03 24.09 -7.77
CA ASP A 103 -11.91 24.97 -8.11
C ASP A 103 -10.57 24.22 -8.08
N ARG A 104 -10.48 23.15 -7.26
CA ARG A 104 -9.27 22.34 -7.07
C ARG A 104 -9.62 20.86 -6.96
N VAL A 105 -8.68 20.00 -7.33
CA VAL A 105 -8.74 18.55 -7.10
C VAL A 105 -7.47 18.14 -6.36
N ILE A 106 -7.65 17.43 -5.25
CA ILE A 106 -6.55 16.84 -4.47
C ILE A 106 -6.61 15.33 -4.71
N ASN A 107 -5.54 14.77 -5.27
CA ASN A 107 -5.47 13.34 -5.53
C ASN A 107 -5.02 12.58 -4.28
N CYS A 108 -5.96 11.87 -3.64
CA CYS A 108 -5.72 11.02 -2.47
C CYS A 108 -5.83 9.52 -2.79
N THR A 109 -5.61 9.11 -4.05
CA THR A 109 -5.77 7.70 -4.48
C THR A 109 -4.58 6.79 -4.18
N GLY A 110 -3.53 7.33 -3.56
CA GLY A 110 -2.32 6.61 -3.18
C GLY A 110 -1.21 6.69 -4.23
N VAL A 111 -0.28 5.73 -4.19
CA VAL A 111 0.91 5.69 -5.05
C VAL A 111 0.49 5.44 -6.50
N GLY A 112 0.97 6.30 -7.41
CA GLY A 112 0.78 6.15 -8.85
C GLY A 112 1.80 5.22 -9.49
N SER A 113 1.73 5.08 -10.81
CA SER A 113 2.73 4.33 -11.57
C SER A 113 4.11 5.00 -11.51
N ASP A 114 5.15 4.21 -11.27
CA ASP A 114 6.54 4.68 -11.30
C ASP A 114 7.18 4.40 -12.68
N ARG A 115 7.73 5.44 -13.32
CA ARG A 115 8.30 5.33 -14.68
C ARG A 115 9.55 4.44 -14.72
N LEU A 116 10.39 4.48 -13.69
CA LEU A 116 11.58 3.66 -13.61
C LEU A 116 11.21 2.19 -13.46
N LEU A 117 10.29 1.87 -12.54
CA LEU A 117 9.83 0.48 -12.36
C LEU A 117 9.18 -0.07 -13.64
N ASN A 118 8.34 0.72 -14.30
CA ASN A 118 7.74 0.34 -15.57
C ASN A 118 8.80 0.08 -16.64
N ARG A 119 9.86 0.89 -16.68
CA ARG A 119 10.96 0.72 -17.64
C ARG A 119 11.78 -0.53 -17.35
N LEU A 120 12.10 -0.81 -16.09
CA LEU A 120 12.81 -2.03 -15.69
C LEU A 120 12.04 -3.30 -16.07
N ILE A 121 10.71 -3.28 -15.95
CA ILE A 121 9.85 -4.38 -16.40
C ILE A 121 9.86 -4.50 -17.92
N ALA A 122 9.70 -3.38 -18.64
CA ALA A 122 9.69 -3.36 -20.11
C ALA A 122 11.02 -3.81 -20.72
N ASP A 123 12.14 -3.48 -20.08
CA ASP A 123 13.50 -3.86 -20.52
C ASP A 123 13.92 -5.26 -20.02
N HIS A 124 13.00 -6.02 -19.40
CA HIS A 124 13.25 -7.35 -18.82
C HIS A 124 14.34 -7.38 -17.73
N CYS A 125 14.71 -6.23 -17.16
CA CYS A 125 15.63 -6.14 -16.04
C CYS A 125 15.01 -6.57 -14.71
N ALA A 126 13.67 -6.51 -14.60
CA ALA A 126 12.91 -6.93 -13.44
C ALA A 126 11.56 -7.54 -13.83
N ILE A 127 10.93 -8.28 -12.93
CA ILE A 127 9.56 -8.77 -13.07
C ILE A 127 8.60 -7.99 -12.16
N PRO A 128 7.31 -7.84 -12.52
CA PRO A 128 6.33 -7.26 -11.62
C PRO A 128 6.17 -8.09 -10.34
N ASP A 129 5.87 -7.43 -9.23
CA ASP A 129 5.49 -8.10 -7.99
C ASP A 129 4.13 -8.81 -8.11
N ALA A 130 3.77 -9.61 -7.10
CA ALA A 130 2.51 -10.35 -7.08
C ALA A 130 1.28 -9.46 -7.29
N LEU A 131 1.34 -8.18 -6.89
CA LEU A 131 0.22 -7.23 -6.96
C LEU A 131 0.26 -6.33 -8.20
N ALA A 132 1.29 -6.46 -9.05
CA ALA A 132 1.57 -5.59 -10.19
C ALA A 132 1.58 -4.09 -9.81
N LYS A 133 2.10 -3.78 -8.61
CA LYS A 133 2.25 -2.41 -8.10
C LYS A 133 3.71 -1.96 -8.04
N ALA A 134 4.64 -2.90 -8.07
CA ALA A 134 6.08 -2.68 -8.05
C ALA A 134 6.80 -3.83 -8.77
N ILE A 135 8.08 -4.01 -8.48
CA ILE A 135 8.91 -5.12 -8.96
C ILE A 135 9.12 -6.17 -7.87
N ALA A 136 9.27 -7.44 -8.25
CA ALA A 136 9.42 -8.52 -7.28
C ALA A 136 10.81 -8.50 -6.62
N VAL A 137 10.84 -8.82 -5.33
CA VAL A 137 12.07 -9.05 -4.55
C VAL A 137 12.05 -10.42 -3.88
N ASP A 138 13.24 -10.93 -3.58
CA ASP A 138 13.40 -12.07 -2.67
C ASP A 138 13.35 -11.67 -1.18
N THR A 139 13.56 -12.63 -0.28
CA THR A 139 13.52 -12.42 1.17
C THR A 139 14.72 -11.63 1.71
N GLN A 140 15.74 -11.38 0.88
CA GLN A 140 16.90 -10.55 1.14
C GLN A 140 16.80 -9.17 0.46
N PHE A 141 15.61 -8.80 -0.04
CA PHE A 141 15.33 -7.51 -0.70
C PHE A 141 15.96 -7.34 -2.08
N ARG A 142 16.55 -8.40 -2.65
CA ARG A 142 17.18 -8.34 -3.98
C ARG A 142 16.10 -8.36 -5.05
N VAL A 143 16.23 -7.48 -6.04
CA VAL A 143 15.31 -7.42 -7.18
C VAL A 143 15.44 -8.69 -8.01
N LEU A 144 14.31 -9.28 -8.39
CA LEU A 144 14.25 -10.46 -9.24
C LEU A 144 14.27 -10.08 -10.73
N LYS A 145 15.13 -10.74 -11.49
CA LYS A 145 15.25 -10.65 -12.95
C LYS A 145 14.11 -11.42 -13.65
N SER A 146 14.05 -11.31 -14.98
CA SER A 146 13.12 -12.06 -15.83
C SER A 146 13.20 -13.59 -15.69
N ASP A 147 14.38 -14.12 -15.36
CA ASP A 147 14.62 -15.54 -15.10
C ASP A 147 14.35 -15.95 -13.63
N GLN A 148 13.77 -15.03 -12.84
CA GLN A 148 13.51 -15.16 -11.40
C GLN A 148 14.77 -15.28 -10.54
N GLN A 149 15.97 -15.07 -11.09
CA GLN A 149 17.18 -14.99 -10.30
C GLN A 149 17.34 -13.59 -9.69
N PRO A 150 17.84 -13.48 -8.45
CA PRO A 150 18.08 -12.18 -7.84
C PRO A 150 19.28 -11.48 -8.49
N TRP A 151 19.20 -10.15 -8.61
CA TRP A 151 20.40 -9.33 -8.80
C TRP A 151 21.31 -9.42 -7.57
N ASN A 152 22.62 -9.36 -7.78
CA ASN A 152 23.57 -9.40 -6.67
C ASN A 152 23.76 -8.05 -6.00
N ASP A 153 23.43 -6.96 -6.70
CA ASP A 153 23.81 -5.58 -6.43
C ASP A 153 22.63 -4.59 -6.59
N VAL A 154 21.42 -5.10 -6.79
CA VAL A 154 20.20 -4.29 -6.88
C VAL A 154 19.21 -4.75 -5.82
N TRP A 155 18.85 -3.84 -4.93
CA TRP A 155 17.89 -4.08 -3.86
C TRP A 155 16.75 -3.07 -3.91
N MET A 156 15.61 -3.45 -3.32
CA MET A 156 14.49 -2.57 -3.09
C MET A 156 13.97 -2.76 -1.66
N ILE A 157 13.81 -1.66 -0.94
CA ILE A 157 13.24 -1.63 0.42
C ILE A 157 12.03 -0.69 0.47
N GLY A 158 11.27 -0.76 1.54
CA GLY A 158 10.12 0.10 1.78
C GLY A 158 8.79 -0.42 1.23
N PRO A 159 7.78 0.45 1.09
CA PRO A 159 6.42 0.06 0.71
C PRO A 159 6.31 -0.63 -0.65
N ALA A 160 7.25 -0.37 -1.55
CA ALA A 160 7.32 -1.03 -2.85
C ALA A 160 7.56 -2.55 -2.75
N THR A 161 8.04 -3.06 -1.60
CA THR A 161 8.24 -4.50 -1.37
C THR A 161 6.97 -5.25 -0.97
N MET A 162 5.83 -4.56 -0.83
CA MET A 162 4.63 -5.13 -0.22
C MET A 162 4.11 -6.38 -0.95
N GLY A 163 4.10 -6.38 -2.29
CA GLY A 163 3.60 -7.53 -3.03
C GLY A 163 4.44 -8.79 -2.81
N SER A 164 5.73 -8.65 -2.57
CA SER A 164 6.64 -9.77 -2.27
C SER A 164 6.66 -10.15 -0.78
N LEU A 165 6.70 -9.16 0.12
CA LEU A 165 7.08 -9.36 1.53
C LEU A 165 5.94 -9.15 2.54
N GLY A 166 4.79 -8.60 2.11
CA GLY A 166 3.65 -8.32 2.98
C GLY A 166 3.60 -6.86 3.44
N ASP A 167 2.96 -6.57 4.57
CA ASP A 167 2.80 -5.20 5.07
C ASP A 167 4.13 -4.60 5.55
N VAL A 168 4.74 -3.80 4.65
CA VAL A 168 5.96 -3.03 4.86
C VAL A 168 5.66 -1.54 4.64
N VAL A 169 4.80 -0.96 5.47
CA VAL A 169 4.42 0.47 5.32
C VAL A 169 4.90 1.35 6.47
N ALA A 170 5.04 0.81 7.68
CA ALA A 170 5.42 1.60 8.85
C ALA A 170 6.91 2.01 8.79
N ALA A 171 7.23 3.24 9.20
CA ALA A 171 8.61 3.75 9.23
C ALA A 171 9.57 2.81 9.99
N SER A 172 9.12 2.22 11.10
CA SER A 172 9.89 1.23 11.87
C SER A 172 10.18 -0.06 11.08
N ALA A 173 9.25 -0.51 10.24
CA ALA A 173 9.46 -1.67 9.38
C ALA A 173 10.46 -1.35 8.26
N ILE A 174 10.38 -0.16 7.69
CA ILE A 174 11.33 0.32 6.66
C ILE A 174 12.73 0.46 7.26
N ALA A 175 12.84 1.02 8.48
CA ALA A 175 14.11 1.15 9.19
C ALA A 175 14.76 -0.22 9.44
N LYS A 176 14.00 -1.24 9.84
CA LYS A 176 14.49 -2.62 9.99
C LYS A 176 15.00 -3.22 8.67
N GLN A 177 14.30 -2.97 7.55
CA GLN A 177 14.79 -3.41 6.24
C GLN A 177 16.10 -2.71 5.87
N ALA A 178 16.21 -1.40 6.12
CA ALA A 178 17.42 -0.64 5.87
C ALA A 178 18.61 -1.14 6.71
N GLU A 179 18.39 -1.42 8.00
CA GLU A 179 19.38 -2.01 8.90
C GLU A 179 19.87 -3.38 8.39
N GLN A 180 18.93 -4.28 8.07
CA GLN A 180 19.26 -5.61 7.55
C GLN A 180 20.01 -5.52 6.21
N LEU A 181 19.63 -4.61 5.32
CA LEU A 181 20.31 -4.40 4.04
C LEU A 181 21.73 -3.85 4.24
N ALA A 182 21.91 -2.88 5.14
CA ALA A 182 23.23 -2.32 5.45
C ALA A 182 24.20 -3.42 5.95
N GLY A 183 23.71 -4.34 6.78
CA GLY A 183 24.47 -5.51 7.20
C GLY A 183 24.92 -6.40 6.03
N GLN A 184 24.02 -6.68 5.07
CA GLN A 184 24.33 -7.50 3.90
C GLN A 184 25.39 -6.86 2.98
N ILE A 185 25.26 -5.55 2.71
CA ILE A 185 26.20 -4.84 1.83
C ILE A 185 27.60 -4.82 2.46
N LYS A 186 27.71 -4.58 3.77
CA LYS A 186 28.99 -4.57 4.48
C LYS A 186 29.74 -5.90 4.37
N VAL A 187 29.03 -7.02 4.52
CA VAL A 187 29.60 -8.36 4.34
C VAL A 187 30.13 -8.55 2.92
N LYS A 188 29.35 -8.14 1.90
CA LYS A 188 29.74 -8.29 0.49
C LYS A 188 30.95 -7.45 0.08
N LEU A 189 31.18 -6.29 0.71
CA LEU A 189 32.36 -5.46 0.47
C LEU A 189 33.63 -5.97 1.17
N SER A 190 33.48 -6.90 2.12
CA SER A 190 34.58 -7.45 2.91
C SER A 190 35.05 -8.83 2.39
N SER A 191 34.39 -9.35 1.35
CA SER A 191 34.65 -10.62 0.66
C SER A 191 35.16 -10.35 -0.75
#